data_AF-A0A7J4K2E3-F1
#
_entry.id   AF-A0A7J4K2E3-F1
#
_cell.length_a   1.000
_cell.length_b   1.000
_cell.length_c   1.000
_cell.angle_alpha   90.00
_cell.angle_beta   90.00
_cell.angle_gamma   90.00
#
_symmetry.space_group_name_H-M   'P 1'
#
loop_
_entity.id
_entity.type
_entity.pdbx_description
1 polymer ?
#
loop_
_entity_poly.entity_id
_entity_poly.type
_entity_poly.pdbx_seq_one_letter_code
_entity_poly.pdbx_strand_id
1 'polypeptide(L)' 'MQFEESGEAKRIGTIVGYCTSYAIATIALYTIMLLLRKLPQGWTILHAAAIIAAIAGAGALLRRLLR' A
#
# COMPACT_ATOMS: atom_id res chain seq x y z
N MET A 1 -3.96 -0.98 32.13
CA MET A 1 -2.86 -1.73 31.47
C MET A 1 -2.15 -0.78 30.52
N GLN A 2 -1.11 -0.10 30.99
CA GLN A 2 -0.14 0.51 30.08
C GLN A 2 0.65 -0.66 29.51
N PHE A 3 0.31 -1.08 28.29
CA PHE A 3 1.20 -1.94 27.53
C PHE A 3 2.48 -1.14 27.33
N GLU A 4 3.55 -1.53 28.00
CA GLU A 4 4.90 -1.16 27.58
C GLU A 4 4.98 -1.51 26.10
N GLU A 5 4.89 -0.50 25.24
CA GLU A 5 5.22 -0.60 23.82
C GLU A 5 6.69 -1.01 23.76
N SER A 6 6.98 -2.30 23.87
CA SER A 6 8.25 -2.84 23.44
C SER A 6 8.45 -2.35 22.00
N GLY A 7 9.56 -1.67 21.73
CA GLY A 7 9.81 -1.03 20.44
C GLY A 7 9.64 -2.01 19.25
N GLU A 8 9.79 -3.30 19.51
CA GLU A 8 9.53 -4.38 18.57
C GLU A 8 8.05 -4.56 18.22
N ALA A 9 7.13 -4.56 19.21
CA ALA A 9 5.70 -4.70 18.96
C ALA A 9 5.17 -3.54 18.10
N LYS A 10 5.65 -2.33 18.36
CA LYS A 10 5.32 -1.14 17.56
C LYS A 10 5.84 -1.24 16.13
N ARG A 11 7.08 -1.73 15.96
CA ARG A 11 7.69 -1.93 14.64
C ARG A 11 6.96 -2.99 13.83
N ILE A 12 6.62 -4.12 14.43
CA ILE A 12 5.85 -5.19 13.80
C ILE A 12 4.45 -4.68 13.44
N GLY A 13 3.76 -4.02 14.37
CA GLY A 13 2.44 -3.43 14.10
C GLY A 13 2.46 -2.42 12.96
N THR A 14 3.52 -1.62 12.86
CA THR A 14 3.71 -0.68 11.74
C THR A 14 3.90 -1.40 10.41
N ILE A 15 4.73 -2.45 10.38
CA ILE A 15 4.97 -3.23 9.16
C ILE A 15 3.70 -3.94 8.72
N VAL A 16 3.03 -4.62 9.65
CA VAL A 16 1.77 -5.34 9.38
C VAL A 16 0.70 -4.36 8.91
N GLY A 17 0.52 -3.23 9.59
CA GLY A 17 -0.42 -2.20 9.19
C GLY A 17 -0.15 -1.66 7.79
N TYR A 18 1.13 -1.48 7.43
CA TYR A 18 1.52 -1.08 6.09
C TYR A 18 1.19 -2.15 5.04
N CYS A 19 1.54 -3.41 5.30
CA CYS A 19 1.21 -4.54 4.41
C CYS A 19 -0.30 -4.71 4.22
N THR A 20 -1.08 -4.64 5.29
CA THR A 20 -2.54 -4.74 5.24
C THR A 20 -3.15 -3.58 4.45
N SER A 21 -2.72 -2.35 4.72
CA SER A 21 -3.20 -1.16 4.00
C SER A 21 -2.86 -1.25 2.51
N TYR A 22 -1.65 -1.71 2.18
CA TYR A 22 -1.21 -1.94 0.81
C TYR A 22 -2.07 -2.99 0.09
N ALA A 23 -2.37 -4.11 0.75
CA ALA A 23 -3.23 -5.16 0.19
C ALA A 23 -4.65 -4.65 -0.06
N ILE A 24 -5.24 -3.93 0.91
CA ILE A 24 -6.58 -3.34 0.78
C ILE A 24 -6.60 -2.32 -0.37
N ALA A 25 -5.61 -1.43 -0.46
CA ALA A 25 -5.52 -0.43 -1.53
C ALA A 25 -5.38 -1.08 -2.91
N THR A 26 -4.60 -2.16 -3.01
CA THR A 26 -4.42 -2.92 -4.25
C THR A 26 -5.74 -3.56 -4.70
N ILE A 27 -6.44 -4.24 -3.80
CA ILE A 27 -7.73 -4.88 -4.09
C ILE A 27 -8.77 -3.83 -4.47
N ALA A 28 -8.84 -2.73 -3.72
CA ALA A 28 -9.76 -1.63 -4.01
C ALA A 28 -9.49 -1.03 -5.40
N LEU A 29 -8.23 -0.69 -5.72
CA LEU A 29 -7.86 -0.14 -7.02
C LEU A 29 -8.21 -1.10 -8.16
N TYR A 30 -7.84 -2.38 -8.04
CA TYR A 30 -8.14 -3.39 -9.06
C TYR A 30 -9.65 -3.54 -9.27
N THR A 31 -10.42 -3.59 -8.19
CA THR A 31 -11.89 -3.70 -8.23
C THR A 31 -12.50 -2.47 -8.89
N ILE A 32 -12.04 -1.26 -8.56
CA ILE A 32 -12.51 -0.02 -9.19
C ILE A 32 -12.22 -0.04 -10.70
N MET A 33 -10.99 -0.40 -11.10
CA MET A 33 -10.64 -0.47 -12.52
C MET A 33 -11.46 -1.52 -13.28
N LEU A 34 -11.77 -2.64 -12.63
CA LEU A 34 -12.63 -3.69 -13.18
C LEU A 34 -14.07 -3.19 -13.36
N LEU A 35 -14.65 -2.55 -12.34
CA LEU A 35 -16.00 -1.97 -12.36
C LEU A 35 -16.14 -0.89 -13.44
N LEU A 36 -15.13 -0.05 -13.59
CA LEU A 36 -15.11 1.01 -14.60
C LEU A 36 -14.87 0.49 -16.02
N ARG A 37 -14.59 -0.81 -16.21
CA ARG A 37 -14.15 -1.40 -17.48
C ARG A 37 -12.98 -0.63 -18.13
N LYS A 38 -12.16 0.00 -17.28
CA LYS A 38 -10.95 0.75 -17.68
C LYS A 38 -9.69 -0.10 -17.55
N LEU A 39 -9.86 -1.39 -17.26
CA LEU A 39 -8.77 -2.33 -17.12
C LEU A 39 -8.24 -2.70 -18.51
N PRO A 40 -6.98 -2.38 -18.84
CA PRO A 40 -6.40 -2.75 -20.14
C PRO A 40 -6.39 -4.28 -20.30
N GLN A 41 -6.50 -4.76 -21.54
CA GLN A 41 -6.42 -6.20 -21.80
C GLN A 41 -5.07 -6.76 -21.32
N GLY A 42 -5.13 -7.90 -20.62
CA GLY A 42 -3.96 -8.57 -20.05
C GLY A 42 -3.50 -8.03 -18.68
N TRP A 43 -4.13 -6.99 -18.14
CA TRP A 43 -3.79 -6.51 -16.81
C TRP A 43 -4.32 -7.44 -15.73
N THR A 44 -3.45 -7.75 -14.79
CA THR A 44 -3.72 -8.59 -13.63
C THR A 44 -3.61 -7.77 -12.35
N ILE A 45 -3.99 -8.36 -11.21
CA ILE A 45 -3.85 -7.72 -9.90
C ILE A 45 -2.40 -7.31 -9.59
N LEU A 46 -1.41 -7.98 -10.20
CA LEU A 46 0.01 -7.66 -10.06
C LEU A 46 0.34 -6.25 -10.58
N HIS A 47 -0.34 -5.81 -11.64
CA HIS A 47 -0.15 -4.48 -12.22
C HIS A 47 -0.71 -3.40 -11.28
N ALA A 48 -1.89 -3.65 -10.70
CA ALA A 48 -2.46 -2.77 -9.69
C ALA A 48 -1.54 -2.67 -8.45
N ALA A 49 -0.97 -3.79 -8.01
CA ALA A 49 0.00 -3.81 -6.92
C ALA A 49 1.24 -2.94 -7.26
N ALA A 50 1.82 -3.13 -8.45
CA ALA A 50 2.97 -2.35 -8.89
C ALA A 50 2.70 -0.82 -8.92
N ILE A 51 1.50 -0.40 -9.33
CA ILE A 51 1.10 1.01 -9.31
C ILE A 51 1.05 1.54 -7.87
N ILE A 52 0.41 0.81 -6.95
CA ILE A 52 0.34 1.22 -5.54
C ILE A 52 1.76 1.30 -4.94
N ALA A 53 2.64 0.37 -5.27
CA ALA A 53 4.04 0.38 -4.84
C ALA A 53 4.79 1.61 -5.38
N ALA A 54 4.60 1.95 -6.65
CA ALA A 54 5.21 3.13 -7.26
C ALA A 54 4.72 4.43 -6.61
N ILE A 55 3.42 4.55 -6.34
CA ILE A 55 2.84 5.72 -5.65
C ILE A 55 3.40 5.84 -4.23
N ALA A 56 3.46 4.74 -3.48
CA ALA A 56 4.01 4.74 -2.14
C ALA A 56 5.51 5.12 -2.14
N GLY A 57 6.27 4.60 -3.10
CA GLY A 57 7.68 4.95 -3.30
C GLY A 57 7.90 6.42 -3.65
N ALA A 58 7.09 6.96 -4.58
CA ALA A 58 7.14 8.38 -4.95
C ALA A 58 6.81 9.29 -3.75
N GLY A 59 5.81 8.93 -2.94
CA GLY A 59 5.48 9.65 -1.71
C GLY A 59 6.62 9.63 -0.68
N ALA A 60 7.33 8.50 -0.56
CA ALA A 60 8.51 8.40 0.30
C ALA A 60 9.68 9.27 -0.22
N LEU A 61 9.88 9.32 -1.53
CA LEU A 61 10.91 10.18 -2.15
C LEU A 61 10.59 11.66 -1.98
N LEU A 62 9.33 12.07 -2.20
CA LEU A 62 8.86 13.44 -1.97
C LEU A 62 9.09 13.89 -0.51
N ARG A 63 8.80 13.01 0.47
CA ARG A 63 9.09 13.29 1.88
C ARG A 63 10.58 13.48 2.16
N ARG A 64 11.47 12.85 1.38
CA ARG A 64 12.92 13.04 1.48
C ARG A 64 13.41 14.31 0.81
N LEU A 65 12.70 14.81 -0.22
CA LEU A 65 13.08 16.03 -0.93
C LEU A 65 12.55 17.30 -0.26
N LEU A 66 11.43 17.21 0.45
CA LEU A 66 10.79 18.32 1.18
C LEU A 66 11.29 18.48 2.63
N ARG A 67 12.21 17.60 3.07
CA ARG A 67 12.93 17.70 4.34
C ARG A 67 14.39 17.96 4.05
#